data_AF-A0A2E9FJ59-F1
#
_entry.id   AF-A0A2E9FJ59-F1
#
_cell.length_a   1.000
_cell.length_b   1.000
_cell.length_c   1.000
_cell.angle_alpha   90.00
_cell.angle_beta   90.00
_cell.angle_gamma   90.00
#
_symmetry.space_group_name_H-M   'P 1'
#
loop_
_entity.id
_entity.type
_entity.pdbx_description
1 polymer ?
#
loop_
_entity_poly.entity_id
_entity_poly.type
_entity_poly.pdbx_seq_one_letter_code
_entity_poly.pdbx_strand_id
1 'polypeptide(L)' 'METTVLLVMFSILCFTFLLLGGIIGWLAQQNNYVQMQNQAYTHPEMYDENGMLIPDEIVAVRFENNDDSEEDDED' A
#
# COMPACT_ATOMS: atom_id res chain seq x y z
N MET A 1 37.51 14.17 -37.31
CA MET A 1 37.44 12.93 -36.50
C MET A 1 36.98 13.23 -35.07
N GLU A 2 37.58 14.22 -34.38
CA GLU A 2 37.25 14.50 -32.97
C GLU A 2 35.78 14.91 -32.73
N THR A 3 35.21 15.76 -33.58
CA THR A 3 33.81 16.22 -33.42
C THR A 3 32.78 15.12 -33.68
N THR A 4 33.06 14.20 -34.62
CA THR A 4 32.20 13.06 -34.92
C THR A 4 32.13 12.08 -33.74
N VAL A 5 33.27 11.82 -33.08
CA VAL A 5 33.34 10.95 -31.90
C VAL A 5 32.51 11.55 -30.75
N LEU A 6 32.65 12.86 -30.51
CA LEU A 6 31.85 13.56 -29.49
C LEU A 6 30.34 13.47 -29.76
N LEU A 7 29.92 13.67 -31.00
CA LEU A 7 28.51 13.62 -31.37
C LEU A 7 27.91 12.23 -31.15
N VAL A 8 28.64 11.17 -31.53
CA VAL A 8 28.20 9.79 -31.31
C VAL A 8 28.10 9.49 -29.81
N MET A 9 29.10 9.85 -29.01
CA MET A 9 29.07 9.61 -27.56
C MET A 9 27.93 10.35 -26.87
N PHE A 10 27.68 11.61 -27.25
CA PHE A 10 26.58 12.38 -26.69
C PHE A 10 25.21 11.84 -27.11
N SER A 11 25.07 11.38 -28.37
CA SER A 11 23.83 10.79 -28.85
C SER A 11 23.45 9.50 -28.11
N ILE A 12 24.45 8.65 -27.83
CA ILE A 12 24.25 7.42 -27.06
C ILE A 12 23.90 7.77 -25.61
N LEU A 13 24.58 8.75 -25.01
CA LEU A 13 24.29 9.23 -23.66
C LEU A 13 22.85 9.77 -23.55
N CYS A 14 22.42 10.64 -24.46
CA CYS A 14 21.04 11.13 -24.46
C CYS A 14 20.02 10.00 -24.59
N PHE A 15 20.31 9.02 -25.46
CA PHE A 15 19.42 7.87 -25.65
C PHE A 15 19.32 7.00 -24.40
N THR A 16 20.44 6.72 -23.70
CA THR A 16 20.42 5.92 -22.47
C THR A 16 19.72 6.66 -21.33
N PHE A 17 19.92 7.98 -21.20
CA PHE A 17 19.20 8.80 -20.23
C PHE A 17 17.69 8.85 -20.50
N LEU A 18 17.26 8.82 -21.76
CA LEU A 18 15.84 8.76 -22.11
C LEU A 18 15.22 7.43 -21.65
N LEU A 19 15.90 6.30 -21.88
CA LEU A 19 15.43 4.98 -21.42
C LEU A 19 15.40 4.90 -19.89
N LEU A 20 16.49 5.32 -19.22
CA LEU A 20 16.58 5.33 -17.76
C LEU A 20 15.54 6.24 -17.13
N GLY A 21 15.37 7.46 -17.66
CA GLY A 21 14.36 8.41 -17.21
C GLY A 21 12.95 7.89 -17.41
N GLY A 22 12.67 7.18 -18.50
CA GLY A 22 11.37 6.53 -18.74
C GLY A 22 11.06 5.45 -17.71
N ILE A 23 12.02 4.58 -17.41
CA ILE A 23 11.86 3.51 -16.39
C ILE A 23 11.66 4.11 -15.00
N ILE A 24 12.51 5.06 -14.61
CA ILE A 24 12.42 5.73 -13.30
C ILE A 24 11.10 6.51 -13.18
N GLY A 25 10.69 7.22 -14.22
CA GLY A 25 9.43 7.95 -14.25
C GLY A 25 8.22 7.02 -14.13
N TRP A 26 8.24 5.89 -14.83
CA TRP A 26 7.18 4.88 -14.72
C TRP A 26 7.11 4.25 -13.33
N LEU A 27 8.28 3.92 -12.74
CA LEU A 27 8.34 3.39 -11.38
C LEU A 27 7.86 4.41 -10.34
N ALA A 28 8.26 5.67 -10.48
CA ALA A 28 7.80 6.76 -9.60
C ALA A 28 6.27 6.90 -9.68
N GLN A 29 5.71 6.83 -10.88
CA GLN A 29 4.27 6.90 -11.08
C GLN A 29 3.55 5.71 -10.43
N GLN A 30 4.07 4.49 -10.59
CA GLN A 30 3.53 3.30 -9.93
C GLN A 30 3.56 3.44 -8.40
N ASN A 31 4.66 3.92 -7.83
CA ASN A 31 4.76 4.15 -6.40
C ASN A 31 3.74 5.20 -5.91
N ASN A 32 3.53 6.29 -6.65
CA ASN A 32 2.48 7.26 -6.31
C ASN A 32 1.09 6.63 -6.35
N TYR A 33 0.77 5.82 -7.35
CA TYR A 33 -0.51 5.12 -7.42
C TYR A 33 -0.73 4.14 -6.26
N VAL A 34 0.31 3.40 -5.85
CA VAL A 34 0.25 2.50 -4.69
C VAL A 34 0.04 3.28 -3.40
N GLN A 35 0.73 4.41 -3.22
CA GLN A 35 0.55 5.26 -2.04
C GLN A 35 -0.85 5.89 -1.99
N MET A 36 -1.39 6.32 -3.13
CA MET A 36 -2.76 6.84 -3.21
C MET A 36 -3.82 5.77 -2.94
N GLN A 37 -3.63 4.53 -3.38
CA GLN A 37 -4.54 3.42 -3.04
C GLN A 37 -4.48 3.04 -1.55
N ASN A 38 -3.33 3.19 -0.90
CA ASN A 38 -3.19 2.96 0.54
C ASN A 38 -3.79 4.08 1.41
N GLN A 39 -4.17 5.22 0.84
CA GLN A 39 -5.14 6.12 1.48
C GLN A 39 -6.54 5.52 1.29
N ALA A 40 -6.78 4.37 1.91
CA ALA A 40 -8.13 3.89 2.12
C ALA A 40 -8.90 5.00 2.86
N TYR A 41 -10.07 5.38 2.36
CA TYR A 41 -10.98 6.30 3.03
C TYR A 41 -11.49 5.63 4.32
N THR A 42 -10.68 5.67 5.36
CA THR A 42 -11.02 5.13 6.68
C THR A 42 -11.70 6.21 7.52
N HIS A 43 -12.63 5.78 8.36
CA HIS A 43 -13.41 6.69 9.19
C HIS A 43 -12.47 7.44 10.17
N PRO A 44 -12.76 8.70 10.55
CA PRO A 44 -11.92 9.47 11.49
C PRO A 44 -11.69 8.79 12.85
N GLU A 45 -12.49 7.80 13.21
CA GLU A 45 -12.32 6.98 14.42
C GLU A 45 -11.19 5.95 14.32
N MET A 46 -10.71 5.63 13.11
CA MET A 46 -9.64 4.65 12.86
C MET A 46 -8.24 5.26 12.94
N TYR A 47 -8.12 6.50 13.40
CA TYR A 47 -6.86 7.21 13.53
C TYR A 47 -6.52 7.48 14.99
N ASP A 48 -5.26 7.28 15.35
CA ASP A 48 -4.74 7.69 16.66
C ASP A 48 -4.50 9.22 16.73
N GLU A 49 -4.10 9.71 17.90
CA GLU A 49 -3.79 11.14 18.12
C GLU A 49 -2.66 11.67 17.21
N ASN A 50 -1.86 10.76 16.64
CA ASN A 50 -0.75 11.04 15.75
C ASN A 50 -1.14 10.91 14.26
N GLY A 51 -2.41 10.61 13.95
CA GLY A 51 -2.94 10.49 12.59
C GLY A 51 -2.50 9.21 11.87
N MET A 52 -2.03 8.21 12.61
CA MET A 52 -1.71 6.89 12.06
C MET A 52 -2.95 5.99 12.12
N LEU A 53 -3.09 5.12 11.12
CA LEU A 53 -4.17 4.15 11.05
C LEU A 53 -4.00 3.13 12.18
N ILE A 54 -5.00 3.00 13.05
CA ILE A 54 -5.02 1.96 14.07
C ILE A 54 -5.20 0.62 13.33
N PRO A 55 -4.29 -0.36 13.51
CA PRO A 55 -4.45 -1.67 12.88
C PRO A 55 -5.65 -2.39 13.48
N ASP A 56 -6.68 -2.65 12.67
CA ASP A 56 -7.91 -3.32 13.09
C ASP A 56 -7.60 -4.74 13.61
N GLU A 57 -7.77 -4.97 14.91
CA GLU A 57 -7.84 -6.30 15.49
C GLU A 57 -9.28 -6.80 15.37
N ILE A 58 -9.51 -7.84 14.54
CA ILE A 58 -10.86 -8.43 14.35
C ILE A 58 -11.21 -9.24 15.61
N VAL A 59 -11.80 -8.58 16.62
CA VAL A 59 -12.38 -9.25 17.79
C VAL A 59 -13.79 -9.73 17.42
N ALA A 60 -13.91 -10.99 17.01
CA ALA A 60 -15.22 -11.61 16.77
C ALA A 60 -15.81 -12.11 18.10
N VAL A 61 -16.80 -11.39 18.64
CA VAL A 61 -17.56 -11.83 19.82
C VAL A 61 -18.71 -12.72 19.36
N ARG A 62 -18.66 -14.01 19.72
CA ARG A 62 -19.80 -14.93 19.62
C ARG A 62 -20.41 -15.06 21.02
N PHE A 63 -21.65 -14.60 21.17
CA PHE A 63 -22.43 -14.86 22.38
C PHE A 63 -22.91 -16.32 22.34
N GLU A 64 -22.38 -17.17 23.22
CA GLU A 64 -22.97 -18.48 23.50
C GLU A 64 -24.11 -18.27 24.49
N ASN A 65 -25.33 -18.65 24.11
CA ASN A 65 -26.42 -18.78 25.04
C ASN A 65 -26.39 -20.24 25.53
N ASN A 66 -25.58 -20.53 26.56
CA ASN A 66 -25.85 -21.71 27.36
C ASN A 66 -27.09 -21.35 28.18
N ASP A 67 -28.24 -21.86 27.75
CA ASP A 67 -29.42 -21.95 28.61
C ASP A 67 -29.05 -22.87 29.79
N ASP A 68 -28.43 -22.29 30.81
CA ASP A 68 -28.42 -22.85 32.15
C ASP A 68 -29.83 -22.61 32.74
N SER A 69 -30.80 -23.40 32.26
CA SER A 69 -32.14 -23.45 32.84
C SER A 69 -32.51 -24.91 33.09
N GLU A 70 -32.44 -25.30 34.38
CA GLU A 70 -33.50 -26.01 35.13
C GLU A 70 -34.04 -27.32 34.50
N GLU A 71 -34.11 -28.48 35.14
CA GLU A 71 -34.21 -28.88 36.53
C GLU A 71 -34.09 -30.42 36.57
N ASP A 72 -33.91 -30.95 37.78
CA ASP A 72 -33.87 -32.34 38.20
C ASP A 72 -35.05 -33.19 37.67
N ASP A 73 -34.80 -34.21 36.85
CA ASP A 73 -35.77 -35.27 36.54
C ASP A 73 -35.19 -36.61 37.01
N GLU A 74 -35.46 -36.95 38.28
CA GLU A 74 -35.47 -38.32 38.79
C GLU A 74 -36.63 -39.10 38.14
N ASP A 75 -36.32 -40.08 37.27
CA ASP A 75 -37.12 -41.29 37.00
C ASP A 75 -36.24 -42.41 36.40
#